data_AF-A0A0M0LCE5-F1
#
_entry.id   AF-A0A0M0LCE5-F1
#
_cell.length_a   1.000
_cell.length_b   1.000
_cell.length_c   1.000
_cell.angle_alpha   90.00
_cell.angle_beta   90.00
_cell.angle_gamma   90.00
#
_symmetry.space_group_name_H-M   'P 1'
#
loop_
_entity.id
_entity.type
_entity.pdbx_description
1 polymer ?
#
loop_
_entity_poly.entity_id
_entity_poly.type
_entity_poly.pdbx_seq_one_letter_code
_entity_poly.pdbx_strand_id
1 'polypeptide(L)'
;MKKEKLMKIDAIIQLLLFIMIPTFLMRRSLMKMSEEDRKRFVGELTKKSVLSTYGLIALSILLLMIGRIVDIVFLKIISGLLFSIGVIVHSVLIWFHVSSKYKALLSNTLGIIGLIIFLWSLWKIY
;
A
#
# COMPACT_ATOMS: atom_id res chain seq x y z
N MET A 1 7.06 30.10 3.76
CA MET A 1 5.59 29.98 3.71
C MET A 1 5.02 29.39 2.40
N LYS A 2 5.41 29.87 1.20
CA LYS A 2 4.88 29.33 -0.09
C LYS A 2 5.26 27.87 -0.37
N LYS A 3 6.49 27.47 -0.03
CA LYS A 3 7.03 26.10 -0.23
C LYS A 3 6.32 25.04 0.62
N GLU A 4 5.99 25.36 1.86
CA GLU A 4 5.30 24.45 2.78
C GLU A 4 3.86 24.16 2.32
N LYS A 5 3.14 25.19 1.84
CA LYS A 5 1.80 25.01 1.26
C LYS A 5 1.83 24.12 0.01
N LEU A 6 2.84 24.30 -0.86
CA LEU A 6 3.04 23.44 -2.04
C LEU A 6 3.29 21.98 -1.64
N MET A 7 4.13 21.72 -0.64
CA MET A 7 4.39 20.35 -0.15
C MET A 7 3.15 19.68 0.45
N LYS A 8 2.28 20.43 1.14
CA LYS A 8 1.01 19.93 1.67
C LYS A 8 0.02 19.60 0.56
N ILE A 9 -0.10 20.46 -0.45
CA ILE A 9 -0.94 20.22 -1.63
C ILE A 9 -0.47 18.96 -2.38
N ASP A 10 0.85 18.82 -2.60
CA ASP A 10 1.43 17.62 -3.20
C ASP A 10 1.06 16.35 -2.42
N ALA A 11 1.14 16.39 -1.08
CA ALA A 11 0.78 15.25 -0.24
C ALA A 11 -0.72 14.89 -0.32
N ILE A 12 -1.59 15.91 -0.41
CA ILE A 12 -3.04 15.71 -0.60
C ILE A 12 -3.31 15.08 -1.97
N ILE A 13 -2.69 15.59 -3.03
CA ILE A 13 -2.84 15.04 -4.39
C ILE A 13 -2.35 13.58 -4.41
N GLN A 14 -1.18 13.32 -3.82
CA GLN A 14 -0.65 11.95 -3.71
C GLN A 14 -1.60 11.01 -2.97
N LEU A 15 -2.19 11.45 -1.85
CA LEU A 15 -3.17 10.67 -1.10
C LEU A 15 -4.42 10.37 -1.93
N LEU A 16 -4.95 11.38 -2.63
CA LEU A 16 -6.11 11.22 -3.50
C LEU A 16 -5.83 10.22 -4.62
N LEU A 17 -4.67 10.32 -5.28
CA LEU A 17 -4.28 9.39 -6.35
C LEU A 17 -4.06 7.97 -5.81
N PHE A 18 -3.42 7.82 -4.65
CA PHE A 18 -3.17 6.53 -4.01
C PHE A 18 -4.46 5.78 -3.67
N ILE A 19 -5.54 6.50 -3.32
CA ILE A 19 -6.84 5.90 -3.05
C ILE A 19 -7.64 5.72 -4.36
N MET A 20 -7.76 6.76 -5.18
CA MET A 20 -8.65 6.74 -6.35
C MET A 20 -8.21 5.74 -7.42
N ILE A 21 -6.92 5.66 -7.76
CA ILE A 21 -6.46 4.81 -8.87
C ILE A 21 -6.73 3.33 -8.56
N PRO A 22 -6.30 2.77 -7.42
CA PRO A 22 -6.58 1.37 -7.09
C PRO A 22 -8.08 1.09 -6.96
N THR A 23 -8.85 1.98 -6.32
CA THR A 23 -10.31 1.80 -6.20
C THR A 23 -11.00 1.79 -7.57
N PHE A 24 -10.61 2.70 -8.47
CA PHE A 24 -11.17 2.77 -9.82
C PHE A 24 -10.81 1.53 -10.65
N LEU A 25 -9.53 1.14 -10.66
CA LEU A 25 -9.07 -0.05 -11.37
C LEU A 25 -9.75 -1.31 -10.83
N MET A 26 -9.85 -1.45 -9.51
CA MET A 26 -10.52 -2.58 -8.88
C MET A 26 -12.01 -2.61 -9.24
N ARG A 27 -12.72 -1.48 -9.15
CA ARG A 27 -14.13 -1.39 -9.55
C ARG A 27 -14.32 -1.79 -11.02
N ARG A 28 -13.49 -1.27 -11.92
CA ARG A 28 -13.54 -1.60 -13.35
C ARG A 28 -13.27 -3.09 -13.61
N SER A 29 -12.32 -3.68 -12.91
CA SER A 29 -12.01 -5.11 -13.00
C SER A 29 -13.18 -5.96 -12.51
N LEU A 30 -13.75 -5.62 -11.34
CA LEU A 30 -14.87 -6.35 -10.75
C LEU A 30 -16.11 -6.31 -11.66
N MET A 31 -16.40 -5.17 -12.30
CA MET A 31 -17.51 -5.04 -13.26
C MET A 31 -17.41 -5.96 -14.47
N LYS A 32 -16.18 -6.34 -14.87
CA LYS A 32 -15.92 -7.24 -16.01
C LYS A 32 -15.93 -8.72 -15.63
N MET A 33 -15.91 -9.05 -14.33
CA MET A 33 -15.88 -10.42 -13.84
C MET A 33 -17.30 -10.99 -13.70
N SER A 34 -17.43 -12.30 -13.93
CA SER A 34 -18.64 -13.06 -13.59
C SER A 34 -18.90 -13.01 -12.07
N GLU A 35 -20.13 -13.29 -11.62
CA GLU A 35 -20.43 -13.30 -10.18
C GLU A 35 -19.58 -14.33 -9.40
N GLU A 36 -19.32 -15.49 -9.99
CA GLU A 36 -18.54 -16.56 -9.38
C GLU A 36 -17.08 -16.17 -9.22
N ASP A 37 -16.47 -15.63 -10.29
CA ASP A 37 -15.08 -15.13 -10.26
C ASP A 37 -14.94 -13.96 -9.29
N ARG A 38 -15.94 -13.06 -9.26
CA ARG A 38 -15.95 -11.93 -8.33
C ARG A 38 -15.98 -12.40 -6.88
N LYS A 39 -16.85 -13.35 -6.53
CA LYS A 39 -16.93 -13.92 -5.17
C LYS A 39 -15.63 -14.61 -4.78
N ARG A 40 -15.03 -15.39 -5.69
CA ARG A 40 -13.74 -16.05 -5.46
C ARG A 40 -12.63 -15.02 -5.23
N PHE A 41 -12.51 -14.01 -6.11
CA PHE A 41 -11.50 -12.97 -6.01
C PHE A 41 -11.61 -12.14 -4.72
N VAL A 42 -12.82 -11.70 -4.36
CA VAL A 42 -13.07 -11.01 -3.09
C VAL A 42 -12.74 -11.91 -1.90
N GLY A 43 -13.09 -13.19 -1.98
CA GLY A 43 -12.74 -14.18 -0.95
C GLY A 43 -11.23 -14.37 -0.78
N GLU A 44 -10.45 -14.27 -1.86
CA GLU A 44 -8.98 -14.30 -1.79
C GLU A 44 -8.39 -13.02 -1.20
N LEU A 45 -8.92 -11.85 -1.56
CA LEU A 45 -8.50 -10.57 -1.01
C LEU A 45 -8.83 -10.40 0.47
N THR A 46 -9.95 -10.97 0.92
CA THR A 46 -10.38 -10.92 2.32
C THR A 46 -9.74 -12.01 3.19
N LYS A 47 -8.89 -12.88 2.63
CA LYS A 47 -8.06 -13.80 3.44
C LYS A 47 -7.25 -12.99 4.44
N LYS A 48 -7.30 -13.40 5.71
CA LYS A 48 -6.61 -12.73 6.83
C LYS A 48 -5.15 -12.41 6.50
N SER A 49 -4.42 -13.34 5.87
CA SER A 49 -3.01 -13.16 5.50
C SER A 49 -2.77 -12.11 4.41
N VAL A 50 -3.70 -11.96 3.46
CA VAL A 50 -3.63 -10.96 2.39
C VAL A 50 -3.98 -9.59 2.97
N LEU A 51 -5.08 -9.51 3.72
CA LEU A 51 -5.53 -8.28 4.37
C LEU A 51 -4.51 -7.78 5.40
N SER A 52 -3.93 -8.67 6.21
CA SER A 52 -2.95 -8.30 7.22
C SER A 52 -1.67 -7.75 6.62
N THR A 53 -1.30 -8.17 5.43
CA THR A 53 0.01 -7.83 4.84
C THR A 53 -0.10 -6.59 3.97
N TYR A 54 -0.96 -6.64 2.95
CA TYR A 54 -1.19 -5.51 2.07
C TYR A 54 -1.92 -4.38 2.78
N GLY A 55 -2.79 -4.70 3.76
CA GLY A 55 -3.42 -3.71 4.60
C GLY A 55 -2.44 -2.97 5.51
N LEU A 56 -1.45 -3.65 6.10
CA LEU A 56 -0.43 -2.97 6.92
C LEU A 56 0.46 -2.05 6.08
N ILE A 57 0.88 -2.53 4.89
CA ILE A 57 1.67 -1.73 3.95
C ILE A 57 0.85 -0.51 3.48
N ALA A 58 -0.40 -0.70 3.05
CA ALA A 58 -1.26 0.40 2.62
C ALA A 58 -1.54 1.40 3.76
N LEU A 59 -1.82 0.91 4.97
CA LEU A 59 -2.04 1.75 6.15
C LEU A 59 -0.80 2.56 6.51
N SER A 60 0.39 1.96 6.45
CA SER A 60 1.64 2.66 6.73
C SER A 60 1.89 3.82 5.75
N ILE A 61 1.63 3.63 4.46
CA ILE A 61 1.74 4.68 3.43
C ILE A 61 0.70 5.79 3.70
N LEU A 62 -0.53 5.40 4.04
CA LEU A 62 -1.60 6.34 4.36
C LEU A 62 -1.26 7.21 5.58
N LEU A 63 -0.71 6.61 6.65
CA LEU A 63 -0.23 7.35 7.82
C LEU A 63 0.96 8.27 7.51
N LEU A 64 1.85 7.87 6.59
CA LEU A 64 2.95 8.73 6.13
C LEU A 64 2.40 10.00 5.47
N MET A 65 1.45 9.82 4.56
CA MET A 65 0.84 10.93 3.81
C MET A 65 0.02 11.85 4.71
N ILE A 66 -0.78 11.29 5.63
CA ILE A 66 -1.51 12.07 6.63
C ILE A 66 -0.53 12.81 7.52
N GLY A 67 0.50 12.13 8.05
CA GLY A 67 1.53 12.74 8.88
C GLY A 67 2.26 13.91 8.21
N ARG A 68 2.36 13.93 6.87
CA ARG A 68 2.87 15.08 6.10
C ARG A 68 1.86 16.23 5.99
N ILE A 69 0.57 15.94 5.91
CA ILE A 69 -0.49 16.96 5.82
C ILE A 69 -0.65 17.70 7.16
N VAL A 70 -0.73 16.94 8.26
CA VAL A 70 -0.93 17.48 9.61
C VAL A 70 0.37 17.84 10.34
N ASP A 71 1.51 17.56 9.72
CA ASP A 71 2.87 17.78 10.23
C ASP A 71 3.17 17.15 11.61
N ILE A 72 2.63 15.94 11.84
CA ILE A 72 2.86 15.19 13.07
C ILE A 72 4.00 14.20 12.85
N VAL A 73 5.15 14.47 13.46
CA VAL A 73 6.36 13.61 13.38
C VAL A 73 6.09 12.18 13.87
N PHE A 74 5.29 12.04 14.92
CA PHE A 74 4.95 10.74 15.49
C PHE A 74 4.25 9.80 14.48
N LEU A 75 3.39 10.34 13.61
CA LEU A 75 2.73 9.56 12.54
C LEU A 75 3.74 9.06 11.50
N LYS A 76 4.80 9.82 11.23
CA LYS A 76 5.89 9.42 10.31
C LYS A 76 6.68 8.25 10.90
N ILE A 77 6.95 8.27 12.22
CA ILE A 77 7.65 7.18 12.92
C ILE A 77 6.81 5.90 12.94
N ILE A 78 5.53 6.00 13.34
CA ILE A 78 4.60 4.85 13.33
C ILE A 78 4.47 4.26 11.93
N SER A 79 4.37 5.13 10.91
CA SER A 79 4.34 4.71 9.52
C SER A 79 5.56 3.86 9.16
N GLY A 80 6.77 4.29 9.50
CA GLY A 80 8.00 3.51 9.27
C GLY A 80 8.00 2.15 9.95
N LEU A 81 7.53 2.07 11.20
CA LEU A 81 7.43 0.81 11.94
C LEU A 81 6.42 -0.14 11.28
N LEU A 82 5.23 0.34 10.96
CA LEU A 82 4.18 -0.46 10.32
C LEU A 82 4.61 -0.92 8.92
N PHE A 83 5.27 -0.06 8.15
CA PHE A 83 5.78 -0.43 6.83
C PHE A 83 6.80 -1.57 6.94
N SER A 84 7.74 -1.45 7.87
CA SER A 84 8.78 -2.46 8.10
C SER A 84 8.20 -3.80 8.52
N ILE A 85 7.26 -3.80 9.47
CA ILE A 85 6.55 -5.03 9.89
C ILE A 85 5.80 -5.62 8.69
N GLY A 86 5.13 -4.80 7.90
CA GLY A 86 4.37 -5.24 6.72
C GLY A 86 5.25 -5.95 5.70
N VAL A 87 6.43 -5.39 5.40
CA VAL A 87 7.41 -6.01 4.48
C VAL A 87 7.99 -7.31 5.05
N ILE A 88 8.27 -7.37 6.36
CA ILE A 88 8.78 -8.59 7.02
C ILE A 88 7.72 -9.69 6.93
N VAL A 89 6.48 -9.40 7.35
CA VAL A 89 5.36 -10.35 7.30
C VAL A 89 5.12 -10.81 5.86
N HIS A 90 5.18 -9.90 4.89
CA HIS A 90 5.07 -10.22 3.47
C HIS A 90 6.14 -11.21 3.01
N SER A 91 7.39 -10.94 3.35
CA SER A 91 8.53 -11.78 2.99
C SER A 91 8.41 -13.19 3.61
N VAL A 92 8.00 -13.26 4.88
CA VAL A 92 7.75 -14.53 5.59
C VAL A 92 6.61 -15.31 4.92
N LEU A 93 5.49 -14.66 4.60
CA LEU A 93 4.37 -15.33 3.93
C LEU A 93 4.75 -15.82 2.52
N ILE A 94 5.54 -15.05 1.77
CA ILE A 94 6.07 -15.52 0.48
C ILE A 94 6.92 -16.77 0.69
N TRP A 95 7.82 -16.74 1.68
CA TRP A 95 8.73 -17.85 1.97
C TRP A 95 8.01 -19.14 2.37
N PHE A 96 6.98 -19.05 3.22
CA PHE A 96 6.29 -20.22 3.76
C PHE A 96 5.10 -20.71 2.94
N HIS A 97 4.49 -19.88 2.10
CA HIS A 97 3.18 -20.18 1.51
C HIS A 97 3.14 -20.20 -0.02
N VAL A 98 4.25 -19.86 -0.69
CA VAL A 98 4.25 -19.81 -2.16
C VAL A 98 4.75 -21.12 -2.76
N SER A 99 3.81 -21.96 -3.16
CA SER A 99 4.05 -23.22 -3.89
C SER A 99 4.42 -23.01 -5.37
N SER A 100 4.24 -21.81 -5.93
CA SER A 100 4.41 -21.53 -7.37
C SER A 100 5.38 -20.36 -7.62
N LYS A 101 6.38 -20.59 -8.47
CA LYS A 101 7.38 -19.57 -8.89
C LYS A 101 6.74 -18.27 -9.39
N TYR A 102 5.59 -18.35 -10.08
CA TYR A 102 4.88 -17.17 -10.60
C TYR A 102 4.19 -16.35 -9.52
N LYS A 103 3.63 -16.99 -8.48
CA LYS A 103 3.05 -16.28 -7.32
C LYS A 103 4.13 -15.56 -6.51
N ALA A 104 5.34 -16.14 -6.43
CA ALA A 104 6.46 -15.54 -5.72
C ALA A 104 6.95 -14.28 -6.45
N LEU A 105 7.04 -14.36 -7.78
CA LEU A 105 7.42 -13.23 -8.62
C LEU A 105 6.45 -12.07 -8.48
N LEU A 106 5.14 -12.30 -8.64
CA LEU A 106 4.11 -11.24 -8.52
C LEU A 106 4.13 -10.58 -7.14
N SER A 107 4.23 -11.40 -6.08
CA SER A 107 4.26 -10.92 -4.70
C SER A 107 5.52 -10.11 -4.39
N ASN A 108 6.68 -10.53 -4.89
CA ASN A 108 7.93 -9.77 -4.78
C ASN A 108 7.88 -8.45 -5.54
N THR A 109 7.33 -8.45 -6.76
CA THR A 109 7.17 -7.22 -7.55
C THR A 109 6.28 -6.20 -6.83
N LEU A 110 5.16 -6.63 -6.25
CA LEU A 110 4.29 -5.76 -5.46
C LEU A 110 4.99 -5.21 -4.21
N GLY A 111 5.79 -6.04 -3.52
CA GLY A 111 6.59 -5.62 -2.38
C GLY A 111 7.64 -4.55 -2.75
N ILE A 112 8.35 -4.75 -3.87
CA ILE A 112 9.33 -3.79 -4.39
C ILE A 112 8.66 -2.47 -4.79
N ILE A 113 7.51 -2.52 -5.46
CA ILE A 113 6.74 -1.31 -5.81
C ILE A 113 6.32 -0.56 -4.53
N GLY A 114 5.83 -1.27 -3.52
CA GLY A 114 5.50 -0.69 -2.22
C GLY A 114 6.70 0.00 -1.56
N LEU A 115 7.87 -0.65 -1.58
CA LEU A 115 9.13 -0.10 -1.06
C LEU A 115 9.56 1.16 -1.82
N ILE A 116 9.49 1.15 -3.15
CA ILE A 116 9.82 2.33 -3.98
C ILE A 116 8.90 3.50 -3.65
N ILE A 117 7.58 3.27 -3.57
CA ILE A 117 6.61 4.33 -3.23
C ILE A 117 6.88 4.89 -1.83
N PHE A 118 7.20 4.02 -0.87
CA PHE A 118 7.51 4.42 0.50
C PHE A 118 8.79 5.25 0.58
N LEU A 119 9.88 4.79 -0.04
CA LEU A 119 11.15 5.52 -0.09
C LEU A 119 11.04 6.84 -0.84
N TRP A 120 10.30 6.89 -1.95
CA TRP A 120 10.03 8.13 -2.67
C TRP A 120 9.23 9.12 -1.82
N SER A 121 8.28 8.63 -1.04
CA SER A 121 7.50 9.45 -0.11
C SER A 121 8.33 9.96 1.07
N LEU A 122 9.31 9.17 1.53
CA LEU A 122 10.30 9.56 2.56
C LEU A 122 11.31 10.59 2.03
N TRP A 123 11.80 10.44 0.80
CA TRP A 123 12.76 11.38 0.21
C TRP A 123 12.21 12.80 0.13
N LYS A 124 10.90 12.97 -0.09
CA LYS A 124 10.26 14.30 -0.07
C LYS A 124 10.14 14.95 1.33
N ILE A 125 10.57 14.26 2.38
CA ILE A 125 10.47 14.71 3.78
C ILE A 125 11.81 15.31 4.28
N TYR A 126 12.95 14.86 3.75
CA TYR A 126 14.29 15.38 4.05
C TYR A 126 14.76 16.35 2.95
#